data_AF-A0A395MIW2-F1
#
_entry.id   AF-A0A395MIW2-F1
#
_cell.length_a   1.000
_cell.length_b   1.000
_cell.length_c   1.000
_cell.angle_alpha   90.00
_cell.angle_beta   90.00
_cell.angle_gamma   90.00
#
_symmetry.space_group_name_H-M   'P 1'
#
loop_
_entity.id
_entity.type
_entity.pdbx_description
1 polymer ?
#
loop_
_entity_poly.entity_id
_entity_poly.type
_entity_poly.pdbx_seq_one_letter_code
_entity_poly.pdbx_strand_id
1 'polypeptide(L)'
;MSRRKGSQSAVSELPPCEGPKLNVFQHHKARIQWLERLDNKEEDVTSSQGYVFRALIRDREYAVKVFKFFDPMSTEYFWGPSLGEDTPLDTAAYYTDPFYAECRAYGRIHEAIKQRVLKWDVAVPCHGFLFLRPNDQEALKNLNIDLGLEDMDLDYQKSTIGGLRARAIVKEMASSDSGDEQGGDIQYGHPD
;
A
#
# COMPACT_ATOMS: atom_id res chain seq x y z
N MET A 1 -3.24 -35.13 -23.62
CA MET A 1 -3.70 -34.24 -22.53
C MET A 1 -2.97 -32.91 -22.66
N SER A 2 -3.65 -31.87 -23.13
CA SER A 2 -3.03 -30.56 -23.39
C SER A 2 -3.03 -29.74 -22.10
N ARG A 3 -1.85 -29.45 -21.54
CA ARG A 3 -1.70 -28.50 -20.43
C ARG A 3 -2.09 -27.12 -20.95
N ARG A 4 -3.26 -26.61 -20.55
CA ARG A 4 -3.62 -25.20 -20.74
C ARG A 4 -2.58 -24.37 -19.96
N LYS A 5 -1.63 -23.75 -20.67
CA LYS A 5 -0.90 -22.59 -20.16
C LYS A 5 -1.98 -21.55 -19.82
N GLY A 6 -2.28 -21.40 -18.53
CA GLY A 6 -3.04 -20.27 -18.05
C GLY A 6 -2.28 -19.00 -18.43
N SER A 7 -2.80 -18.28 -19.42
CA SER A 7 -2.46 -16.89 -19.66
C SER A 7 -2.74 -16.16 -18.35
N GLN A 8 -1.70 -15.81 -17.59
CA GLN A 8 -1.81 -14.81 -16.53
C GLN A 8 -2.24 -13.51 -17.22
N SER A 9 -3.55 -13.27 -17.28
CA SER A 9 -4.08 -11.96 -17.67
C SER A 9 -3.43 -10.94 -16.75
N ALA A 10 -2.83 -9.90 -17.33
CA ALA A 10 -2.25 -8.82 -16.54
C ALA A 10 -3.33 -8.23 -15.63
N VAL A 11 -3.17 -8.37 -14.32
CA VAL A 11 -4.10 -7.79 -13.34
C VAL A 11 -4.02 -6.27 -13.45
N SER A 12 -5.11 -5.66 -13.90
CA SER A 12 -5.19 -4.20 -14.10
C SER A 12 -5.70 -3.47 -12.86
N GLU A 13 -6.47 -4.14 -12.00
CA GLU A 13 -7.17 -3.56 -10.86
C GLU A 13 -7.21 -4.52 -9.67
N LEU A 14 -7.11 -3.97 -8.46
CA LEU A 14 -7.15 -4.72 -7.19
C LEU A 14 -7.98 -3.99 -6.13
N PRO A 15 -8.54 -4.71 -5.14
CA PRO A 15 -8.56 -6.17 -4.98
C PRO A 15 -9.54 -6.88 -5.95
N PRO A 16 -9.45 -8.22 -6.11
CA PRO A 16 -10.36 -9.03 -6.91
C PRO A 16 -11.66 -9.37 -6.15
N CYS A 17 -12.17 -8.44 -5.36
CA CYS A 17 -13.48 -8.55 -4.69
C CYS A 17 -14.41 -7.42 -5.13
N GLU A 18 -15.65 -7.46 -4.66
CA GLU A 18 -16.64 -6.42 -4.92
C GLU A 18 -16.23 -5.09 -4.26
N GLY A 19 -16.63 -4.00 -4.91
CA GLY A 19 -16.38 -2.64 -4.44
C GLY A 19 -15.19 -1.93 -5.10
N PRO A 20 -14.66 -0.88 -4.46
CA PRO A 20 -13.72 0.03 -5.10
C PRO A 20 -12.38 -0.63 -5.37
N LYS A 21 -11.80 -0.27 -6.53
CA LYS A 21 -10.53 -0.84 -6.98
C LYS A 21 -9.50 0.24 -7.25
N LEU A 22 -8.25 -0.12 -7.04
CA LEU A 22 -7.09 0.67 -7.41
C LEU A 22 -6.49 0.10 -8.69
N ASN A 23 -6.17 0.97 -9.64
CA ASN A 23 -5.53 0.60 -10.89
C ASN A 23 -4.04 0.29 -10.69
N VAL A 24 -3.49 -0.53 -11.58
CA VAL A 24 -2.04 -0.73 -11.67
C VAL A 24 -1.37 0.59 -12.02
N PHE A 25 -0.25 0.88 -11.38
CA PHE A 25 0.54 2.08 -11.66
C PHE A 25 1.01 2.07 -13.12
N GLN A 26 0.78 3.16 -13.84
CA GLN A 26 1.10 3.27 -15.27
C GLN A 26 2.57 3.00 -15.62
N HIS A 27 3.48 3.18 -14.67
CA HIS A 27 4.91 2.92 -14.85
C HIS A 27 5.42 1.74 -14.00
N HIS A 28 4.56 0.76 -13.69
CA HIS A 28 4.88 -0.44 -12.90
C HIS A 28 6.06 -1.29 -13.43
N LYS A 29 6.50 -1.08 -14.68
CA LYS A 29 7.67 -1.75 -15.28
C LYS A 29 8.94 -0.91 -15.25
N ALA A 30 8.84 0.39 -14.93
CA ALA A 30 9.98 1.29 -14.89
C ALA A 30 10.94 0.91 -13.75
N ARG A 31 12.20 1.35 -13.87
CA ARG A 31 13.17 1.21 -12.79
C ARG A 31 12.77 2.13 -11.64
N ILE A 32 12.81 1.59 -10.43
CA ILE A 32 12.68 2.35 -9.19
C ILE A 32 14.09 2.66 -8.69
N GLN A 33 14.37 3.93 -8.42
CA GLN A 33 15.57 4.32 -7.68
C GLN A 33 15.14 4.62 -6.25
N TRP A 34 15.49 3.74 -5.31
CA TRP A 34 15.22 3.91 -3.89
C TRP A 34 16.16 4.97 -3.32
N LEU A 35 15.63 6.06 -2.75
CA LEU A 35 16.42 7.17 -2.24
C LEU A 35 16.59 7.09 -0.72
N GLU A 36 15.48 7.15 0.03
CA GLU A 36 15.50 7.07 1.49
C GLU A 36 14.20 6.48 2.06
N ARG A 37 14.27 5.89 3.26
CA ARG A 37 13.11 5.47 4.06
C ARG A 37 12.55 6.69 4.78
N LEU A 38 11.24 6.92 4.66
CA LEU A 38 10.52 8.08 5.20
C LEU A 38 9.78 7.78 6.50
N ASP A 39 9.44 6.52 6.79
CA ASP A 39 8.79 6.12 8.04
C ASP A 39 9.78 6.04 9.21
N ASN A 40 9.29 6.38 10.41
CA ASN A 40 10.13 6.58 11.59
C ASN A 40 10.69 5.25 12.12
N LYS A 41 12.02 5.17 12.29
CA LYS A 41 12.72 3.93 12.69
C LYS A 41 12.44 3.53 14.14
N GLU A 42 11.89 4.42 14.96
CA GLU A 42 11.62 4.19 16.38
C GLU A 42 10.25 3.50 16.64
N GLU A 43 9.37 3.42 15.63
CA GLU A 43 8.07 2.72 15.71
C GLU A 43 8.15 1.23 15.32
N ASP A 44 9.37 0.69 15.13
CA ASP A 44 9.63 -0.66 14.60
C ASP A 44 9.22 -1.81 15.55
N VAL A 45 8.63 -1.54 16.73
CA VAL A 45 8.35 -2.59 17.71
C VAL A 45 6.94 -3.21 17.59
N THR A 46 5.93 -2.58 16.98
CA THR A 46 4.57 -3.18 16.99
C THR A 46 3.57 -2.85 15.86
N SER A 47 3.78 -1.92 14.91
CA SER A 47 2.61 -1.42 14.13
C SER A 47 2.73 -1.17 12.62
N SER A 48 3.92 -1.12 12.01
CA SER A 48 3.99 -0.78 10.58
C SER A 48 3.67 -2.01 9.70
N GLN A 49 2.51 -1.97 9.04
CA GLN A 49 2.07 -2.95 8.02
C GLN A 49 2.84 -2.82 6.69
N GLY A 50 3.93 -2.04 6.69
CA GLY A 50 4.75 -1.72 5.53
C GLY A 50 5.73 -0.58 5.81
N TYR A 51 6.55 -0.28 4.81
CA TYR A 51 7.62 0.73 4.82
C TYR A 51 7.32 1.79 3.77
N VAL A 52 7.72 3.04 4.01
CA VAL A 52 7.51 4.13 3.05
C VAL A 52 8.85 4.66 2.59
N PHE A 53 9.06 4.75 1.27
CA PHE A 53 10.30 5.25 0.70
C PHE A 53 10.05 6.46 -0.20
N ARG A 54 10.97 7.42 -0.16
CA ARG A 54 11.14 8.35 -1.28
C ARG A 54 11.83 7.58 -2.40
N ALA A 55 11.25 7.60 -3.59
CA ALA A 55 11.82 6.91 -4.75
C ALA A 55 11.63 7.72 -6.04
N LEU A 56 12.61 7.61 -6.94
CA LEU A 56 12.53 8.18 -8.28
C LEU A 56 12.02 7.12 -9.27
N ILE A 57 10.94 7.44 -9.99
CA ILE A 57 10.41 6.60 -11.06
C ILE A 57 10.16 7.47 -12.29
N ARG A 58 10.90 7.20 -13.39
CA ARG A 58 10.90 8.05 -14.61
C ARG A 58 11.13 9.53 -14.30
N ASP A 59 12.18 9.82 -13.53
CA ASP A 59 12.62 11.18 -13.20
C ASP A 59 11.62 12.01 -12.38
N ARG A 60 10.62 11.36 -11.77
CA ARG A 60 9.70 11.99 -10.81
C ARG A 60 9.79 11.29 -9.47
N GLU A 61 9.80 12.08 -8.40
CA GLU A 61 9.80 11.57 -7.03
C GLU A 61 8.40 11.18 -6.59
N TYR A 62 8.33 10.06 -5.88
CA TYR A 62 7.11 9.52 -5.30
C TYR A 62 7.38 9.00 -3.89
N ALA A 63 6.32 8.93 -3.09
CA ALA A 63 6.29 8.10 -1.89
C ALA A 63 5.81 6.70 -2.29
N VAL A 64 6.66 5.69 -2.12
CA VAL A 64 6.35 4.29 -2.41
C VAL A 64 6.18 3.54 -1.10
N LYS A 65 4.95 3.14 -0.79
CA LYS A 65 4.66 2.30 0.38
C LYS A 65 4.72 0.84 -0.02
N VAL A 66 5.66 0.10 0.56
CA VAL A 66 5.88 -1.34 0.36
C VAL A 66 5.28 -2.08 1.55
N PHE A 67 4.40 -3.03 1.30
CA PHE A 67 3.69 -3.74 2.35
C PHE A 67 4.42 -5.01 2.73
N LYS A 68 4.34 -5.36 4.02
CA LYS A 68 4.73 -6.68 4.50
C LYS A 68 3.80 -7.74 3.89
N PHE A 69 4.29 -8.97 3.82
CA PHE A 69 3.41 -10.12 3.59
C PHE A 69 2.47 -10.28 4.77
N PHE A 70 1.27 -10.78 4.51
CA PHE A 70 0.20 -10.84 5.49
C PHE A 70 -0.44 -12.21 5.46
N ASP A 71 -0.49 -12.85 6.63
CA ASP A 71 -1.21 -14.11 6.82
C ASP A 71 -2.63 -13.82 7.31
N PRO A 72 -3.67 -14.05 6.50
CA PRO A 72 -5.06 -13.90 6.96
C PRO A 72 -5.37 -14.77 8.19
N MET A 73 -4.75 -15.94 8.36
CA MET A 73 -5.00 -16.81 9.52
C MET A 73 -4.57 -16.15 10.84
N SER A 74 -3.56 -15.28 10.81
CA SER A 74 -3.12 -14.51 11.98
C SER A 74 -4.22 -13.60 12.56
N THR A 75 -5.28 -13.34 11.80
CA THR A 75 -6.42 -12.49 12.19
C THR A 75 -7.78 -13.20 12.14
N GLU A 76 -7.80 -14.54 12.03
CA GLU A 76 -9.02 -15.36 11.92
C GLU A 76 -10.04 -15.06 13.01
N TYR A 77 -9.58 -14.95 14.26
CA TYR A 77 -10.44 -14.61 15.39
C TYR A 77 -11.26 -13.32 15.19
N PHE A 78 -10.76 -12.37 14.40
CA PHE A 78 -11.45 -11.12 14.11
C PHE A 78 -12.36 -11.21 12.89
N TRP A 79 -11.91 -11.86 11.81
CA TRP A 79 -12.66 -11.88 10.56
C TRP A 79 -13.64 -13.05 10.44
N GLY A 80 -13.40 -14.19 11.10
CA GLY A 80 -14.29 -15.36 11.10
C GLY A 80 -15.73 -14.99 11.50
N PRO A 81 -15.94 -14.30 12.64
CA PRO A 81 -17.26 -13.84 13.04
C PRO A 81 -17.88 -12.78 12.10
N SER A 82 -17.04 -12.02 11.37
CA SER A 82 -17.48 -10.90 10.54
C SER A 82 -17.82 -11.30 9.11
N LEU A 83 -17.08 -12.25 8.54
CA LEU A 83 -17.23 -12.73 7.17
C LEU A 83 -17.93 -14.09 7.10
N GLY A 84 -17.88 -14.86 8.19
CA GLY A 84 -18.31 -16.25 8.30
C GLY A 84 -17.11 -17.19 8.39
N GLU A 85 -17.17 -18.18 9.29
CA GLU A 85 -16.09 -19.16 9.53
C GLU A 85 -15.76 -19.98 8.26
N ASP A 86 -16.72 -20.19 7.36
CA ASP A 86 -16.53 -20.90 6.09
C ASP A 86 -16.02 -20.01 4.94
N THR A 87 -15.63 -18.76 5.22
CA THR A 87 -15.14 -17.82 4.19
C THR A 87 -13.85 -18.37 3.57
N PRO A 88 -13.75 -18.44 2.22
CA PRO A 88 -12.51 -18.83 1.57
C PRO A 88 -11.35 -17.92 1.97
N LEU A 89 -10.19 -18.49 2.26
CA LEU A 89 -9.04 -17.76 2.78
C LEU A 89 -8.63 -16.55 1.92
N ASP A 90 -8.65 -16.73 0.59
CA ASP A 90 -8.41 -15.64 -0.36
C ASP A 90 -9.39 -14.48 -0.19
N THR A 91 -10.66 -14.80 0.03
CA THR A 91 -11.71 -13.79 0.25
C THR A 91 -11.48 -13.05 1.56
N ALA A 92 -11.16 -13.78 2.64
CA ALA A 92 -10.78 -13.16 3.90
C ALA A 92 -9.59 -12.21 3.72
N ALA A 93 -8.53 -12.67 3.06
CA ALA A 93 -7.35 -11.85 2.76
C ALA A 93 -7.69 -10.61 1.93
N TYR A 94 -8.56 -10.71 0.92
CA TYR A 94 -8.97 -9.54 0.16
C TYR A 94 -9.60 -8.45 1.03
N TYR A 95 -10.22 -8.80 2.17
CA TYR A 95 -10.80 -7.82 3.09
C TYR A 95 -9.85 -7.40 4.21
N THR A 96 -9.02 -8.29 4.72
CA THR A 96 -8.21 -8.07 5.93
C THR A 96 -6.76 -7.66 5.65
N ASP A 97 -6.22 -8.02 4.49
CA ASP A 97 -4.84 -7.68 4.14
C ASP A 97 -4.67 -6.15 4.01
N PRO A 98 -3.70 -5.57 4.73
CA PRO A 98 -3.44 -4.12 4.69
C PRO A 98 -3.23 -3.56 3.28
N PHE A 99 -2.58 -4.30 2.38
CA PHE A 99 -2.39 -3.87 0.99
C PHE A 99 -3.71 -3.76 0.24
N TYR A 100 -4.59 -4.77 0.37
CA TYR A 100 -5.90 -4.76 -0.30
C TYR A 100 -6.86 -3.74 0.34
N ALA A 101 -6.78 -3.55 1.67
CA ALA A 101 -7.53 -2.50 2.36
C ALA A 101 -7.16 -1.12 1.82
N GLU A 102 -5.88 -0.82 1.63
CA GLU A 102 -5.44 0.47 1.10
C GLU A 102 -5.79 0.65 -0.38
N CYS A 103 -5.79 -0.44 -1.17
CA CYS A 103 -6.32 -0.41 -2.53
C CYS A 103 -7.81 -0.01 -2.56
N ARG A 104 -8.65 -0.59 -1.69
CA ARG A 104 -10.08 -0.21 -1.60
C ARG A 104 -10.27 1.22 -1.11
N ALA A 105 -9.47 1.66 -0.15
CA ALA A 105 -9.54 3.02 0.38
C ALA A 105 -9.28 4.05 -0.73
N TYR A 106 -8.18 3.92 -1.47
CA TYR A 106 -7.88 4.81 -2.58
C TYR A 106 -8.83 4.64 -3.77
N GLY A 107 -9.29 3.42 -4.05
CA GLY A 107 -10.36 3.19 -5.02
C GLY A 107 -11.61 4.00 -4.69
N ARG A 108 -12.03 4.01 -3.42
CA ARG A 108 -13.20 4.77 -2.97
C ARG A 108 -12.98 6.28 -3.11
N ILE A 109 -11.79 6.76 -2.73
CA ILE A 109 -11.42 8.17 -2.87
C ILE A 109 -11.50 8.60 -4.34
N HIS A 110 -10.94 7.79 -5.26
CA HIS A 110 -10.99 8.07 -6.70
C HIS A 110 -12.42 8.11 -7.24
N GLU A 111 -13.27 7.16 -6.85
CA GLU A 111 -14.69 7.14 -7.22
C GLU A 111 -15.41 8.40 -6.73
N ALA A 112 -15.22 8.77 -5.46
CA ALA A 112 -15.87 9.92 -4.86
C ALA A 112 -15.41 11.26 -5.48
N ILE A 113 -14.13 11.39 -5.82
CA ILE A 113 -13.59 12.54 -6.56
C ILE A 113 -14.22 12.60 -7.96
N LYS A 114 -14.27 11.47 -8.67
CA LYS A 114 -14.87 11.38 -10.02
C LYS A 114 -16.36 11.76 -10.00
N GLN A 115 -17.07 11.37 -8.94
CA GLN A 115 -18.47 11.71 -8.70
C GLN A 115 -18.66 13.12 -8.14
N ARG A 116 -17.57 13.88 -7.91
CA ARG A 116 -17.58 15.23 -7.33
C ARG A 116 -18.17 15.30 -5.91
N VAL A 117 -18.15 14.18 -5.19
CA VAL A 117 -18.56 14.08 -3.78
C VAL A 117 -17.43 14.57 -2.88
N LEU A 118 -16.17 14.26 -3.24
CA LEU A 118 -14.97 14.74 -2.55
C LEU A 118 -14.16 15.67 -3.43
N LYS A 119 -13.43 16.59 -2.79
CA LYS A 119 -12.38 17.39 -3.44
C LYS A 119 -11.11 16.54 -3.63
N TRP A 120 -10.25 16.96 -4.55
CA TRP A 120 -9.05 16.22 -4.93
C TRP A 120 -7.94 16.25 -3.86
N ASP A 121 -8.01 17.20 -2.93
CA ASP A 121 -7.03 17.49 -1.88
C ASP A 121 -7.33 16.79 -0.54
N VAL A 122 -8.38 15.95 -0.47
CA VAL A 122 -8.78 15.23 0.74
C VAL A 122 -7.76 14.17 1.17
N ALA A 123 -6.92 13.70 0.25
CA ALA A 123 -5.84 12.77 0.53
C ALA A 123 -4.70 12.98 -0.47
N VAL A 124 -3.49 12.56 -0.08
CA VAL A 124 -2.34 12.49 -1.00
C VAL A 124 -2.71 11.61 -2.20
N PRO A 125 -2.59 12.11 -3.45
CA PRO A 125 -2.95 11.34 -4.64
C PRO A 125 -2.21 10.00 -4.71
N CYS A 126 -2.95 8.92 -4.99
CA CYS A 126 -2.38 7.60 -5.25
C CYS A 126 -2.42 7.29 -6.76
N HIS A 127 -1.26 6.96 -7.32
CA HIS A 127 -1.09 6.71 -8.75
C HIS A 127 -1.32 5.24 -9.14
N GLY A 128 -1.53 4.37 -8.17
CA GLY A 128 -1.83 2.96 -8.37
C GLY A 128 -0.92 2.00 -7.60
N PHE A 129 -1.17 0.71 -7.78
CA PHE A 129 -0.38 -0.36 -7.18
C PHE A 129 0.69 -0.92 -8.13
N LEU A 130 1.70 -1.58 -7.58
CA LEU A 130 2.65 -2.39 -8.36
C LEU A 130 3.15 -3.57 -7.54
N PHE A 131 3.65 -4.58 -8.24
CA PHE A 131 4.42 -5.68 -7.66
C PHE A 131 5.91 -5.40 -7.89
N LEU A 132 6.74 -5.50 -6.86
CA LEU A 132 8.18 -5.30 -6.99
C LEU A 132 8.80 -6.35 -7.92
N ARG A 133 9.80 -5.95 -8.70
CA ARG A 133 10.57 -6.88 -9.53
C ARG A 133 11.71 -7.46 -8.69
N PRO A 134 12.34 -8.58 -9.11
CA PRO A 134 13.41 -9.21 -8.34
C PRO A 134 14.51 -8.24 -7.89
N ASN A 135 15.01 -7.39 -8.79
CA ASN A 135 16.05 -6.40 -8.48
C ASN A 135 15.58 -5.36 -7.45
N ASP A 136 14.30 -4.99 -7.45
CA ASP A 136 13.76 -4.02 -6.50
C ASP A 136 13.63 -4.67 -5.11
N GLN A 137 13.25 -5.95 -5.03
CA GLN A 137 13.23 -6.70 -3.77
C GLN A 137 14.64 -6.92 -3.19
N GLU A 138 15.61 -7.23 -4.05
CA GLU A 138 17.02 -7.34 -3.66
C GLU A 138 17.56 -6.02 -3.11
N ALA A 139 17.22 -4.89 -3.74
CA ALA A 139 17.58 -3.57 -3.26
C ALA A 139 17.04 -3.31 -1.84
N LEU A 140 15.76 -3.66 -1.57
CA LEU A 140 15.18 -3.52 -0.23
C LEU A 140 15.83 -4.45 0.79
N LYS A 141 16.17 -5.69 0.41
CA LYS A 141 16.91 -6.62 1.27
C LYS A 141 18.28 -6.05 1.67
N ASN A 142 18.99 -5.43 0.73
CA ASN A 142 20.29 -4.78 1.00
C ASN A 142 20.16 -3.54 1.91
N LEU A 143 18.96 -2.99 2.05
CA LEU A 143 18.62 -1.93 3.00
C LEU A 143 18.15 -2.47 4.36
N ASN A 144 18.27 -3.78 4.61
CA ASN A 144 17.80 -4.48 5.81
C ASN A 144 16.29 -4.32 6.08
N ILE A 145 15.50 -4.31 5.01
CA ILE A 145 14.03 -4.23 5.11
C ILE A 145 13.46 -5.63 5.23
N ASP A 146 12.79 -5.90 6.35
CA ASP A 146 12.09 -7.16 6.60
C ASP A 146 10.63 -7.07 6.16
N LEU A 147 10.29 -7.80 5.10
CA LEU A 147 8.93 -7.86 4.58
C LEU A 147 8.07 -8.97 5.22
N GLY A 148 8.59 -9.68 6.23
CA GLY A 148 7.86 -10.72 6.96
C GLY A 148 7.58 -11.96 6.12
N LEU A 149 8.40 -12.26 5.12
CA LEU A 149 8.19 -13.45 4.27
C LEU A 149 8.56 -14.76 4.99
N GLU A 150 9.43 -14.70 5.99
CA GLU A 150 9.91 -15.88 6.72
C GLU A 150 8.84 -16.49 7.63
N ASP A 151 7.89 -15.68 8.09
CA ASP A 151 6.79 -16.10 8.98
C ASP A 151 5.54 -16.61 8.23
N MET A 152 5.62 -16.70 6.90
CA MET A 152 4.46 -16.94 6.03
C MET A 152 4.38 -18.38 5.52
N ASP A 153 3.16 -18.88 5.32
CA ASP A 153 2.93 -20.05 4.48
C ASP A 153 3.29 -19.72 3.02
N LEU A 154 4.43 -20.26 2.57
CA LEU A 154 4.97 -20.02 1.23
C LEU A 154 4.10 -20.62 0.13
N ASP A 155 3.37 -21.69 0.38
CA ASP A 155 2.52 -22.31 -0.64
C ASP A 155 1.23 -21.52 -0.81
N TYR A 156 0.64 -21.04 0.28
CA TYR A 156 -0.41 -20.04 0.24
C TYR A 156 0.08 -18.78 -0.49
N GLN A 157 1.21 -18.19 -0.08
CA GLN A 157 1.71 -16.94 -0.66
C GLN A 157 1.98 -17.06 -2.17
N LYS A 158 2.55 -18.18 -2.64
CA LYS A 158 2.75 -18.46 -4.07
C LYS A 158 1.45 -18.51 -4.87
N SER A 159 0.35 -18.91 -4.24
CA SER A 159 -0.96 -19.03 -4.89
C SER A 159 -1.67 -17.68 -5.03
N THR A 160 -1.34 -16.70 -4.19
CA THR A 160 -1.93 -15.35 -4.21
C THR A 160 -1.56 -14.52 -5.46
N ILE A 161 -2.33 -13.48 -5.74
CA ILE A 161 -2.02 -12.52 -6.80
C ILE A 161 -0.71 -11.79 -6.48
N GLY A 162 0.25 -11.88 -7.40
CA GLY A 162 1.60 -11.35 -7.21
C GLY A 162 2.57 -12.39 -6.65
N GLY A 163 2.08 -13.48 -6.06
CA GLY A 163 2.89 -14.55 -5.53
C GLY A 163 3.88 -14.06 -4.46
N LEU A 164 5.14 -14.46 -4.59
CA LEU A 164 6.24 -14.03 -3.70
C LEU A 164 6.78 -12.62 -4.02
N ARG A 165 6.06 -11.81 -4.79
CA ARG A 165 6.48 -10.43 -5.09
C ARG A 165 5.87 -9.50 -4.07
N ALA A 166 6.72 -8.79 -3.35
CA ALA A 166 6.32 -7.71 -2.47
C ALA A 166 5.43 -6.69 -3.21
N ARG A 167 4.43 -6.19 -2.49
CA ARG A 167 3.35 -5.38 -3.03
C ARG A 167 3.55 -3.95 -2.58
N ALA A 168 3.25 -3.00 -3.46
CA ALA A 168 3.43 -1.59 -3.15
C ALA A 168 2.33 -0.73 -3.78
N ILE A 169 2.14 0.46 -3.23
CA ILE A 169 1.39 1.55 -3.86
C ILE A 169 2.26 2.78 -4.03
N VAL A 170 2.01 3.53 -5.09
CA VAL A 170 2.75 4.74 -5.44
C VAL A 170 1.86 5.94 -5.15
N LYS A 171 2.38 6.88 -4.37
CA LYS A 171 1.69 8.12 -3.98
C LYS A 171 2.51 9.32 -4.38
N GLU A 172 1.83 10.45 -4.55
CA GLU A 172 2.50 11.74 -4.63
C GLU A 172 3.35 11.96 -3.36
N MET A 173 4.46 12.70 -3.49
CA MET A 173 5.13 13.23 -2.31
C MET A 173 4.21 14.26 -1.65
N ALA A 174 3.98 14.15 -0.34
CA ALA A 174 3.28 15.19 0.38
C ALA A 174 4.11 16.48 0.33
N SER A 175 3.48 17.62 0.06
CA SER A 175 4.15 18.92 0.22
C SER A 175 4.51 19.09 1.69
N SER A 176 5.76 19.47 1.94
CA SER A 176 6.20 19.96 3.24
C SER A 176 5.58 21.34 3.50
N ASP A 177 4.25 21.44 3.58
CA ASP A 177 3.65 22.61 4.21
C ASP A 177 3.85 22.40 5.71
N SER A 178 5.00 22.88 6.19
CA SER A 178 5.22 23.18 7.59
C SER A 178 4.04 24.01 8.06
N GLY A 179 3.24 23.45 8.96
CA GLY A 179 2.39 24.25 9.83
C GLY A 179 3.31 25.13 10.65
N ASP A 180 3.69 26.27 10.10
CA ASP A 180 4.33 27.35 10.84
C ASP A 180 3.33 27.80 11.88
N GLU A 181 3.65 27.48 13.14
CA GLU A 181 3.09 28.11 14.31
C GLU A 181 3.27 29.64 14.16
N GLN A 182 2.26 30.33 13.63
CA GLN A 182 2.07 31.73 13.94
C GLN A 182 1.54 31.80 15.38
N GLY A 183 2.45 31.67 16.33
CA GLY A 183 2.30 32.20 17.68
C GLY A 183 2.17 33.72 17.57
N GLY A 184 0.94 34.19 17.35
CA GLY A 184 0.61 35.60 17.47
C GLY A 184 0.65 36.00 18.94
N ASP A 185 1.69 36.72 19.33
CA ASP A 185 1.78 37.44 20.59
C ASP A 185 0.56 38.37 20.74
N ILE A 186 -0.34 38.04 21.68
CA ILE A 186 -1.38 38.96 22.13
C ILE A 186 -0.75 39.87 23.19
N GLN A 187 -0.35 41.09 22.80
CA GLN A 187 -0.07 42.16 23.75
C GLN A 187 -1.40 42.60 24.39
N TYR A 188 -1.54 42.35 25.70
CA TYR A 188 -2.61 42.92 26.50
C TYR A 188 -2.37 44.42 26.70
N GLY A 189 -3.25 45.24 26.12
CA GLY A 189 -3.35 46.67 26.43
C GLY A 189 -3.94 46.88 27.82
N HIS A 190 -3.26 47.71 28.62
CA HIS A 190 -3.77 48.23 29.89
C HIS A 190 -4.81 49.32 29.60
N PRO A 191 -6.01 49.32 30.22
CA PRO A 191 -6.88 50.47 30.21
C PRO A 191 -6.53 51.42 31.38
N ASP A 192 -6.56 52.71 31.08
CA ASP A 192 -6.50 53.84 32.01
C ASP A 192 -7.73 53.93 32.94
#